data_AF-A0A2D4GZ35-F1
#
_entry.id   AF-A0A2D4GZ35-F1
#
_cell.length_a   1.000
_cell.length_b   1.000
_cell.length_c   1.000
_cell.angle_alpha   90.00
_cell.angle_beta   90.00
_cell.angle_gamma   90.00
#
_symmetry.space_group_name_H-M   'P 1'
#
loop_
_entity.id
_entity.type
_entity.pdbx_description
1 polymer ?
#
loop_
_entity_poly.entity_id
_entity_poly.type
_entity_poly.pdbx_seq_one_letter_code
_entity_poly.pdbx_strand_id
1 'polypeptide(L)'
;NMLTALPSSFLDRLLSATLMEDAEIRLFVLQILISFIDRHGNKHKFQTISTISDISILKLKVDKCSRQDTVFMKKHSQQLYRHMYFTCKEDNNGHTHYEAVYSLLALISIELANEEVVVDLIRLVLAIQELAQVNEDNLPLYSRCALYALGAAYLNLISQLTTVPAFCQ
;
A
#
# COMPACT_ATOMS: atom_id res chain seq x y z
N ASN A 1 15.42 0.32 10.33
CA ASN A 1 15.95 1.54 9.70
C ASN A 1 15.82 1.40 8.19
N MET A 2 14.73 1.88 7.59
CA MET A 2 14.43 1.67 6.16
C MET A 2 15.52 2.18 5.23
N LEU A 3 16.19 3.28 5.61
CA LEU A 3 17.29 3.87 4.83
C LEU A 3 18.52 2.96 4.72
N THR A 4 18.70 2.00 5.63
CA THR A 4 19.79 1.02 5.55
C THR A 4 19.39 -0.24 4.79
N ALA A 5 18.11 -0.62 4.82
CA ALA A 5 17.59 -1.78 4.10
C ALA A 5 17.30 -1.48 2.61
N LEU A 6 16.93 -0.24 2.29
CA LEU A 6 16.55 0.24 0.96
C LEU A 6 17.32 1.53 0.61
N PRO A 7 18.53 1.41 0.04
CA PRO A 7 19.23 2.55 -0.54
C PRO A 7 18.39 3.18 -1.67
N SER A 8 18.39 4.51 -1.77
CA SER A 8 17.57 5.23 -2.76
C SER A 8 17.78 4.72 -4.20
N SER A 9 19.03 4.49 -4.62
CA SER A 9 19.34 4.00 -5.97
C SER A 9 18.86 2.56 -6.24
N PHE A 10 18.62 1.77 -5.19
CA PHE A 10 18.01 0.44 -5.32
C PHE A 10 16.49 0.57 -5.40
N LEU A 11 15.88 1.39 -4.54
CA LEU A 11 14.44 1.66 -4.59
C LEU A 11 14.03 2.27 -5.93
N ASP A 12 14.81 3.21 -6.46
CA ASP A 12 14.54 3.81 -7.78
C ASP A 12 14.54 2.77 -8.90
N ARG A 13 15.53 1.85 -8.88
CA ARG A 13 15.59 0.76 -9.85
C ARG A 13 14.44 -0.21 -9.69
N LEU A 14 14.09 -0.56 -8.45
CA LEU A 14 12.97 -1.44 -8.14
C LEU A 14 11.66 -0.84 -8.65
N LEU A 15 11.39 0.42 -8.36
CA LEU A 15 10.17 1.12 -8.80
C LEU A 15 10.18 1.37 -10.31
N SER A 16 11.33 1.54 -10.96
CA SER A 16 11.39 1.65 -12.43
C SER A 16 10.97 0.35 -13.14
N ALA A 17 11.28 -0.81 -12.55
CA ALA A 17 10.88 -2.11 -13.10
C ALA A 17 9.36 -2.34 -13.06
N THR A 18 8.63 -1.51 -12.31
CA THR A 18 7.17 -1.64 -12.18
C THR A 18 6.41 -1.00 -13.34
N LEU A 19 7.10 -0.22 -14.16
CA LEU A 19 6.58 0.34 -15.41
C LEU A 19 6.71 -0.66 -16.57
N MET A 20 7.14 -1.89 -16.30
CA MET A 20 7.20 -2.96 -17.29
C MET A 20 5.80 -3.57 -17.49
N GLU A 21 5.50 -3.93 -18.74
CA GLU A 21 4.21 -4.54 -19.13
C GLU A 21 3.98 -5.93 -18.48
N ASP A 22 5.06 -6.59 -18.05
CA ASP A 22 5.03 -7.91 -17.44
C ASP A 22 4.40 -7.88 -16.03
N ALA A 23 3.21 -8.48 -15.92
CA ALA A 23 2.44 -8.54 -14.68
C ALA A 23 3.17 -9.30 -13.56
N GLU A 24 3.94 -10.34 -13.88
CA GLU A 24 4.66 -11.14 -12.88
C GLU A 24 5.83 -10.34 -12.29
N ILE A 25 6.52 -9.55 -13.11
CA ILE A 25 7.58 -8.65 -12.63
C ILE A 25 6.99 -7.59 -11.68
N ARG A 26 5.86 -6.98 -12.04
CA ARG A 26 5.20 -6.00 -11.17
C ARG A 26 4.77 -6.62 -9.84
N LEU A 27 4.20 -7.82 -9.87
CA LEU A 27 3.84 -8.56 -8.66
C LEU A 27 5.06 -8.85 -7.79
N PHE A 28 6.16 -9.32 -8.41
CA PHE A 28 7.40 -9.59 -7.70
C PHE A 28 7.96 -8.35 -7.00
N VAL A 29 7.93 -7.19 -7.66
CA VAL A 29 8.33 -5.92 -7.03
C VAL A 29 7.45 -5.57 -5.84
N LEU A 30 6.13 -5.69 -5.95
CA LEU A 30 5.22 -5.46 -4.83
C LEU A 30 5.55 -6.37 -3.65
N GLN A 31 5.85 -7.66 -3.90
CA GLN A 31 6.24 -8.62 -2.85
C GLN A 31 7.58 -8.28 -2.20
N ILE A 32 8.54 -7.75 -2.96
CA ILE A 32 9.80 -7.23 -2.42
C ILE A 32 9.52 -6.04 -1.49
N LEU A 33 8.72 -5.06 -1.93
CA LEU A 33 8.37 -3.87 -1.14
C LEU A 33 7.66 -4.26 0.16
N ILE A 34 6.67 -5.15 0.07
CA ILE A 34 5.96 -5.72 1.24
C ILE A 34 6.95 -6.34 2.21
N SER A 35 7.89 -7.15 1.72
CA SER A 35 8.86 -7.84 2.57
C SER A 35 9.84 -6.90 3.27
N PHE A 36 10.18 -5.76 2.65
CA PHE A 36 11.01 -4.74 3.28
C PHE A 36 10.26 -3.89 4.31
N ILE A 37 8.99 -3.57 4.03
CA ILE A 37 8.19 -2.70 4.88
C ILE A 37 7.65 -3.47 6.09
N ASP A 38 7.30 -4.75 5.94
CA ASP A 38 6.77 -5.59 7.02
C ASP A 38 7.86 -5.99 8.03
N ARG A 39 8.16 -5.10 8.98
CA ARG A 39 9.18 -5.33 10.00
C ARG A 39 8.67 -6.17 11.16
N HIS A 40 7.37 -6.08 11.46
CA HIS A 40 6.77 -6.77 12.61
C HIS A 40 6.04 -8.06 12.24
N GLY A 41 6.08 -8.47 10.96
CA GLY A 41 5.48 -9.71 10.49
C GLY A 41 3.95 -9.64 10.41
N ASN A 42 3.38 -8.47 10.18
CA ASN A 42 1.95 -8.23 10.04
C ASN A 42 1.41 -8.58 8.65
N LYS A 43 2.24 -8.83 7.62
CA LYS A 43 1.76 -9.03 6.23
C LYS A 43 0.67 -10.09 6.10
N HIS A 44 0.76 -11.19 6.85
CA HIS A 44 -0.19 -12.30 6.80
C HIS A 44 -1.62 -11.88 7.18
N LYS A 45 -1.79 -10.74 7.86
CA LYS A 45 -3.08 -10.18 8.29
C LYS A 45 -3.76 -9.38 7.19
N PHE A 46 -3.03 -9.01 6.14
CA PHE A 46 -3.50 -8.16 5.04
C PHE A 46 -3.38 -8.84 3.68
N GLN A 47 -3.16 -10.16 3.65
CA GLN A 47 -3.01 -10.92 2.41
C GLN A 47 -4.28 -10.91 1.56
N THR A 48 -5.45 -10.78 2.19
CA THR A 48 -6.74 -10.79 1.50
C THR A 48 -7.49 -9.51 1.75
N ILE A 49 -8.05 -8.94 0.67
CA ILE A 49 -8.89 -7.76 0.70
C ILE A 49 -10.21 -8.12 1.39
N SER A 50 -10.42 -7.58 2.58
CA SER A 50 -11.67 -7.73 3.32
C SER A 50 -11.86 -6.57 4.29
N THR A 51 -13.11 -6.29 4.66
CA THR A 51 -13.38 -5.37 5.76
C THR A 51 -13.15 -6.08 7.10
N ILE A 52 -12.62 -5.33 8.05
CA ILE A 52 -12.37 -5.78 9.40
C ILE A 52 -13.49 -5.24 10.27
N SER A 53 -14.17 -6.10 11.02
CA SER A 53 -15.21 -5.68 11.96
C SER A 53 -14.64 -5.14 13.26
N ASP A 54 -13.55 -5.76 13.75
CA ASP A 54 -12.85 -5.37 14.96
C ASP A 54 -11.33 -5.56 14.77
N ILE A 55 -10.62 -4.43 14.72
CA ILE A 55 -9.16 -4.40 14.54
C ILE A 55 -8.38 -5.06 15.69
N SER A 56 -8.97 -5.18 16.88
CA SER A 56 -8.30 -5.81 18.02
C SER A 56 -8.00 -7.30 17.77
N ILE A 57 -8.82 -7.96 16.93
CA ILE A 57 -8.66 -9.37 16.54
C ILE A 57 -7.35 -9.59 15.78
N LEU A 58 -6.90 -8.57 15.02
CA LEU A 58 -5.66 -8.66 14.25
C LEU A 58 -4.42 -8.68 15.14
N LYS A 59 -4.52 -8.30 16.42
CA LYS A 59 -3.39 -8.25 17.37
C LYS A 59 -2.15 -7.61 16.73
N LEU A 60 -2.34 -6.43 16.14
CA LEU A 60 -1.31 -5.73 15.37
C LEU A 60 -0.10 -5.45 16.27
N LYS A 61 1.08 -5.69 15.73
CA LYS A 61 2.34 -5.24 16.33
C LYS A 61 2.70 -3.93 15.65
N VAL A 62 2.48 -2.82 16.35
CA VAL A 62 2.67 -1.46 15.83
C VAL A 62 3.61 -0.74 16.77
N ASP A 63 4.76 -0.34 16.23
CA ASP A 63 5.72 0.51 16.92
C ASP A 63 5.56 1.95 16.44
N LYS A 64 5.97 2.90 17.29
CA LYS A 64 5.99 4.30 16.93
C LYS A 64 6.90 4.53 15.70
N CYS A 65 6.40 5.29 14.72
CA CYS A 65 7.16 5.64 13.52
C CYS A 65 8.48 6.35 13.90
N SER A 66 9.61 5.83 13.43
CA SER A 66 10.92 6.36 13.80
C SER A 66 11.25 7.63 13.00
N ARG A 67 12.15 8.48 13.52
CA ARG A 67 12.64 9.66 12.78
C ARG A 67 13.24 9.29 11.42
N GLN A 68 13.89 8.12 11.33
CA GLN A 68 14.47 7.64 10.07
C GLN A 68 13.40 7.24 9.05
N ASP A 69 12.30 6.64 9.52
CA ASP A 69 11.16 6.29 8.68
C ASP A 69 10.45 7.55 8.18
N THR A 70 10.30 8.58 9.03
CA THR A 70 9.79 9.89 8.61
C THR A 70 10.67 10.52 7.51
N VAL A 71 12.00 10.47 7.65
CA VAL A 71 12.92 10.98 6.60
C VAL A 71 12.80 10.15 5.32
N PHE A 72 12.68 8.84 5.44
CA PHE A 72 12.46 7.95 4.30
C PHE A 72 11.17 8.32 3.56
N MET A 73 10.04 8.44 4.28
CA MET A 73 8.75 8.79 3.68
C MET A 73 8.79 10.18 3.05
N LYS A 74 9.40 11.18 3.69
CA LYS A 74 9.57 12.51 3.08
C LYS A 74 10.32 12.48 1.75
N LYS A 75 11.25 11.54 1.58
CA LYS A 75 12.06 11.42 0.36
C LYS A 75 11.42 10.55 -0.72
N HIS A 76 10.69 9.50 -0.33
CA HIS A 76 10.31 8.42 -1.24
C HIS A 76 8.80 8.17 -1.36
N SER A 77 7.96 8.79 -0.52
CA SER A 77 6.51 8.56 -0.50
C SER A 77 5.85 8.77 -1.86
N GLN A 78 6.17 9.88 -2.53
CA GLN A 78 5.59 10.22 -3.83
C GLN A 78 5.84 9.14 -4.89
N GLN A 79 7.03 8.54 -4.88
CA GLN A 79 7.38 7.48 -5.83
C GLN A 79 6.64 6.17 -5.49
N LEU A 80 6.49 5.85 -4.21
CA LEU A 80 5.70 4.70 -3.74
C LEU A 80 4.22 4.85 -4.11
N TYR A 81 3.65 6.02 -3.88
CA TYR A 81 2.25 6.31 -4.21
C TYR A 81 2.00 6.24 -5.70
N ARG A 82 2.90 6.86 -6.48
CA ARG A 82 2.87 6.79 -7.93
C ARG A 82 2.94 5.34 -8.42
N HIS A 83 3.84 4.53 -7.86
CA HIS A 83 3.95 3.12 -8.23
C HIS A 83 2.65 2.34 -7.94
N MET A 84 2.08 2.49 -6.74
CA MET A 84 0.80 1.84 -6.42
C MET A 84 -0.33 2.27 -7.36
N TYR A 85 -0.43 3.57 -7.65
CA TYR A 85 -1.42 4.10 -8.57
C TYR A 85 -1.27 3.54 -9.99
N PHE A 86 -0.07 3.59 -10.57
CA PHE A 86 0.18 3.07 -11.91
C PHE A 86 0.00 1.56 -11.99
N THR A 87 0.37 0.81 -10.95
CA THR A 87 0.08 -0.64 -10.90
C THR A 87 -1.41 -0.86 -11.06
N CYS A 88 -2.28 -0.11 -10.36
CA CYS A 88 -3.73 -0.23 -10.48
C CYS A 88 -4.30 0.08 -11.87
N LYS A 89 -3.56 0.79 -12.74
CA LYS A 89 -3.94 1.14 -14.11
C LYS A 89 -3.74 0.01 -15.12
N GLU A 90 -3.03 -1.04 -14.77
CA GLU A 90 -2.70 -2.12 -15.70
C GLU A 90 -3.87 -3.11 -15.85
N ASP A 91 -4.20 -3.47 -17.08
CA ASP A 91 -5.36 -4.28 -17.45
C ASP A 91 -5.15 -5.79 -17.28
N ASN A 92 -3.88 -6.24 -17.30
CA ASN A 92 -3.47 -7.62 -17.10
C ASN A 92 -3.18 -7.99 -15.64
N ASN A 93 -3.62 -7.15 -14.69
CA ASN A 93 -3.53 -7.46 -13.25
C ASN A 93 -4.51 -8.56 -12.85
N GLY A 94 -4.00 -9.50 -12.05
CA GLY A 94 -4.80 -10.51 -11.37
C GLY A 94 -5.20 -10.11 -9.95
N HIS A 95 -5.91 -11.00 -9.29
CA HIS A 95 -6.31 -10.89 -7.88
C HIS A 95 -5.14 -10.55 -6.95
N THR A 96 -4.02 -11.26 -7.13
CA THR A 96 -2.82 -11.15 -6.29
C THR A 96 -2.17 -9.77 -6.36
N HIS A 97 -2.33 -9.04 -7.47
CA HIS A 97 -1.82 -7.69 -7.61
C HIS A 97 -2.59 -6.72 -6.71
N TYR A 98 -3.91 -6.79 -6.72
CA TYR A 98 -4.76 -5.95 -5.86
C TYR A 98 -4.55 -6.28 -4.38
N GLU A 99 -4.43 -7.56 -4.02
CA GLU A 99 -4.07 -7.99 -2.66
C GLU A 99 -2.71 -7.44 -2.23
N ALA A 100 -1.72 -7.46 -3.11
CA ALA A 100 -0.40 -6.91 -2.81
C ALA A 100 -0.44 -5.38 -2.64
N VAL A 101 -1.20 -4.65 -3.46
CA VAL A 101 -1.39 -3.20 -3.27
C VAL A 101 -2.11 -2.91 -1.95
N TYR A 102 -3.16 -3.66 -1.61
CA TYR A 102 -3.85 -3.54 -0.32
C TYR A 102 -2.93 -3.82 0.87
N SER A 103 -2.15 -4.91 0.82
CA SER A 103 -1.12 -5.23 1.81
C SER A 103 -0.12 -4.10 1.96
N LEU A 104 0.35 -3.54 0.84
CA LEU A 104 1.33 -2.46 0.85
C LEU A 104 0.77 -1.18 1.49
N LEU A 105 -0.48 -0.79 1.16
CA LEU A 105 -1.18 0.32 1.80
C LEU A 105 -1.26 0.12 3.31
N ALA A 106 -1.77 -1.05 3.75
CA ALA A 106 -1.92 -1.40 5.16
C ALA A 106 -0.57 -1.39 5.92
N LEU A 107 0.47 -1.95 5.32
CA LEU A 107 1.80 -2.01 5.91
C LEU A 107 2.43 -0.62 6.00
N ILE A 108 2.31 0.23 4.97
CA ILE A 108 2.79 1.63 5.07
C ILE A 108 2.07 2.35 6.21
N SER A 109 0.75 2.16 6.36
CA SER A 109 -0.01 2.74 7.48
C SER A 109 0.60 2.34 8.82
N ILE A 110 0.80 1.05 9.07
CA ILE A 110 1.19 0.60 10.42
C ILE A 110 2.69 0.62 10.69
N GLU A 111 3.54 0.69 9.67
CA GLU A 111 5.01 0.64 9.84
C GLU A 111 5.68 2.00 9.66
N LEU A 112 5.14 2.85 8.78
CA LEU A 112 5.84 4.04 8.28
C LEU A 112 5.03 5.34 8.38
N ALA A 113 3.75 5.28 8.73
CA ALA A 113 2.91 6.46 8.67
C ALA A 113 3.09 7.40 9.86
N ASN A 114 2.96 8.68 9.54
CA ASN A 114 2.63 9.78 10.43
C ASN A 114 1.37 10.46 9.87
N GLU A 115 0.89 11.53 10.50
CA GLU A 115 -0.32 12.24 10.06
C GLU A 115 -0.30 12.63 8.57
N GLU A 116 0.83 13.17 8.07
CA GLU A 116 0.98 13.57 6.66
C GLU A 116 0.85 12.36 5.72
N VAL A 117 1.52 11.26 6.05
CA VAL A 117 1.48 10.01 5.27
C VAL A 117 0.06 9.44 5.24
N VAL A 118 -0.66 9.44 6.36
CA VAL A 118 -2.04 8.93 6.41
C VAL A 118 -2.95 9.70 5.46
N VAL A 119 -2.86 11.03 5.46
CA VAL A 119 -3.65 11.88 4.56
C VAL A 119 -3.34 11.57 3.10
N ASP A 120 -2.07 11.41 2.75
CA ASP A 120 -1.68 11.10 1.37
C ASP A 120 -2.11 9.70 0.94
N LEU A 121 -2.08 8.70 1.83
CA LEU A 121 -2.61 7.38 1.54
C LEU A 121 -4.13 7.39 1.31
N ILE A 122 -4.88 8.19 2.08
CA ILE A 122 -6.32 8.38 1.86
C ILE A 122 -6.54 9.01 0.48
N ARG A 123 -5.79 10.06 0.12
CA ARG A 123 -5.86 10.68 -1.22
C ARG A 123 -5.55 9.70 -2.34
N LEU A 124 -4.52 8.88 -2.16
CA LEU A 124 -4.15 7.83 -3.12
C LEU A 124 -5.28 6.84 -3.34
N VAL A 125 -5.92 6.36 -2.28
CA VAL A 125 -7.03 5.40 -2.40
C VAL A 125 -8.26 6.03 -3.04
N LEU A 126 -8.56 7.30 -2.75
CA LEU A 126 -9.62 8.03 -3.47
C LEU A 126 -9.31 8.16 -4.96
N ALA A 127 -8.07 8.47 -5.33
CA ALA A 127 -7.65 8.50 -6.74
C ALA A 127 -7.75 7.12 -7.42
N ILE A 128 -7.47 6.03 -6.69
CA ILE A 128 -7.66 4.66 -7.18
C ILE A 128 -9.15 4.34 -7.40
N GLN A 129 -10.04 4.82 -6.53
CA GLN A 129 -11.49 4.66 -6.72
C GLN A 129 -12.00 5.49 -7.91
N GLU A 130 -11.46 6.69 -8.12
CA GLU A 130 -11.76 7.53 -9.27
C GLU A 130 -11.34 6.87 -10.59
N LEU A 131 -10.18 6.21 -10.62
CA LEU A 131 -9.72 5.40 -11.78
C LEU A 131 -10.77 4.37 -12.20
N ALA A 132 -11.33 3.62 -11.24
CA ALA A 132 -12.38 2.64 -11.51
C ALA A 132 -13.71 3.29 -11.95
N GLN A 133 -13.99 4.50 -11.48
CA GLN A 133 -15.23 5.22 -11.77
C GLN A 133 -15.23 5.83 -13.17
N VAL A 134 -14.19 6.62 -13.49
CA VAL A 134 -14.04 7.30 -14.77
C VAL A 134 -13.74 6.28 -15.88
N ASN A 135 -12.87 5.30 -15.57
CA ASN A 135 -12.52 4.19 -16.46
C ASN A 135 -11.96 4.62 -17.84
N GLU A 136 -11.16 5.68 -17.87
CA GLU A 136 -10.49 6.17 -19.09
C GLU A 136 -9.62 5.10 -19.77
N ASP A 137 -8.96 4.25 -19.00
CA ASP A 137 -8.07 3.20 -19.50
C ASP A 137 -8.82 1.91 -19.92
N ASN A 138 -10.16 1.92 -19.97
CA ASN A 138 -11.00 0.79 -20.34
C ASN A 138 -10.73 -0.49 -19.54
N LEU A 139 -10.52 -0.35 -18.22
CA LEU A 139 -10.26 -1.49 -17.34
C LEU A 139 -11.39 -2.51 -17.38
N PRO A 140 -11.06 -3.81 -17.34
CA PRO A 140 -12.06 -4.88 -17.22
C PRO A 140 -12.97 -4.67 -16.00
N LEU A 141 -14.22 -5.16 -16.08
CA LEU A 141 -15.17 -5.06 -14.97
C LEU A 141 -14.61 -5.64 -13.68
N TYR A 142 -13.91 -6.78 -13.77
CA TYR A 142 -13.24 -7.41 -12.64
C TYR A 142 -12.26 -6.44 -11.95
N SER A 143 -11.36 -5.83 -12.72
CA SER A 143 -10.36 -4.87 -12.23
C SER A 143 -11.03 -3.71 -11.51
N ARG A 144 -12.09 -3.14 -12.10
CA ARG A 144 -12.85 -2.04 -11.49
C ARG A 144 -13.48 -2.44 -10.15
N CYS A 145 -14.10 -3.63 -10.08
CA CYS A 145 -14.64 -4.17 -8.83
C CYS A 145 -13.55 -4.41 -7.78
N ALA A 146 -12.39 -4.92 -8.18
CA ALA A 146 -11.25 -5.14 -7.30
C ALA A 146 -10.72 -3.82 -6.72
N LEU A 147 -10.64 -2.75 -7.53
CA LEU A 147 -10.26 -1.41 -7.06
C LEU A 147 -11.25 -0.84 -6.04
N TYR A 148 -12.55 -1.01 -6.25
CA TYR A 148 -13.55 -0.61 -5.27
C TYR A 148 -13.47 -1.41 -3.97
N ALA A 149 -13.28 -2.74 -4.06
CA ALA A 149 -13.10 -3.60 -2.90
C ALA A 149 -11.85 -3.21 -2.10
N LEU A 150 -10.73 -2.98 -2.79
CA LEU A 150 -9.48 -2.49 -2.20
C LEU A 150 -9.70 -1.18 -1.46
N GLY A 151 -10.35 -0.21 -2.12
CA GLY A 151 -10.61 1.10 -1.52
C GLY A 151 -11.50 1.02 -0.29
N ALA A 152 -12.60 0.25 -0.36
CA ALA A 152 -13.50 0.05 0.76
C ALA A 152 -12.81 -0.65 1.95
N ALA A 153 -12.04 -1.71 1.69
CA ALA A 153 -11.29 -2.43 2.72
C ALA A 153 -10.24 -1.54 3.39
N TYR A 154 -9.49 -0.76 2.62
CA TYR A 154 -8.48 0.14 3.18
C TYR A 154 -9.09 1.29 3.99
N LEU A 155 -10.17 1.92 3.50
CA LEU A 155 -10.85 2.99 4.25
C LEU A 155 -11.47 2.47 5.54
N ASN A 156 -12.00 1.24 5.54
CA ASN A 156 -12.44 0.57 6.76
C ASN A 156 -11.26 0.31 7.73
N LEU A 157 -10.11 -0.16 7.24
CA LEU A 157 -8.91 -0.37 8.05
C LEU A 157 -8.41 0.95 8.67
N ILE A 158 -8.22 2.00 7.87
CA ILE A 158 -7.64 3.26 8.34
C ILE A 158 -8.53 3.94 9.40
N SER A 159 -9.86 3.84 9.26
CA SER A 159 -10.79 4.35 10.26
C SER A 159 -10.60 3.70 11.63
N GLN A 160 -10.26 2.41 11.67
CA GLN A 160 -10.03 1.66 12.90
C GLN A 160 -8.60 1.82 13.43
N LEU A 161 -7.61 2.06 12.56
CA LEU A 161 -6.24 2.34 13.01
C LEU A 161 -6.15 3.60 13.86
N THR A 162 -7.06 4.57 13.68
CA THR A 162 -7.14 5.77 14.55
C THR A 162 -7.46 5.44 16.01
N THR A 163 -7.99 4.24 16.31
CA THR A 163 -8.24 3.79 17.68
C THR A 163 -7.04 3.07 18.30
N VAL A 164 -5.96 2.84 17.54
CA VAL A 164 -4.74 2.17 18.01
C VAL A 164 -3.79 3.22 18.62
N PRO A 165 -3.50 3.19 19.94
CA PRO A 165 -2.74 4.26 20.59
C PRO A 165 -1.35 4.51 20.01
N ALA A 166 -0.64 3.45 19.59
CA ALA A 166 0.69 3.55 19.01
C ALA A 166 0.71 4.24 17.63
N PHE A 167 -0.42 4.27 16.93
CA PHE A 167 -0.57 4.90 15.62
C PHE A 167 -0.77 6.42 15.72
N CYS A 168 -1.36 6.90 16.82
CA CYS A 168 -1.69 8.30 17.04
C CYS A 168 -0.64 9.09 17.86
N GLN A 169 0.56 8.53 18.08
CA GLN A 169 1.61 9.10 18.95
C GLN A 169 2.92 9.39 18.23
#